data_AF-A0A1J5IFR9-F1
#
_entry.id   AF-A0A1J5IFR9-F1
#
_cell.length_a   1.000
_cell.length_b   1.000
_cell.length_c   1.000
_cell.angle_alpha   90.00
_cell.angle_beta   90.00
_cell.angle_gamma   90.00
#
_symmetry.space_group_name_H-M   'P 1'
#
loop_
_entity.id
_entity.type
_entity.pdbx_description
1 polymer ?
#
loop_
_entity_poly.entity_id
_entity_poly.type
_entity_poly.pdbx_seq_one_letter_code
_entity_poly.pdbx_strand_id
1 'polypeptide(L)'
;MGPGIREISEDAVIRAYVGFDDTDCLDSDHGTGKLARWFKREVPEGCSIWGVVRQQLLVHEKIPYTSHNSSACVVVEMNDLGLLDDLVSKAARHLERHALDGSDPGLCVTHEDDPALPRLIAFGQKCTNQVVTQRDALEATRNMHLSGHGGTNDGIIGAAAAVGLTAHGWSGRFIEFGKLRDLPERVRVSELERLNILAVSLDRDGQVPAPEDLVHTKGWLRPRLWGNRPILPIIPRGNSVWESLGEKRRTGNNQDKVHLLSA
;
A
#
# COMPACT_ATOMS: atom_id res chain seq x y z
N MET A 1 39.96 4.46 -9.94
CA MET A 1 39.11 5.63 -10.21
C MET A 1 37.96 5.58 -9.22
N GLY A 2 37.91 6.54 -8.28
CA GLY A 2 36.97 6.52 -7.17
C GLY A 2 35.52 6.70 -7.62
N PRO A 3 34.53 6.25 -6.83
CA PRO A 3 33.13 6.51 -7.13
C PRO A 3 32.88 8.01 -6.99
N GLY A 4 32.43 8.62 -8.07
CA GLY A 4 32.02 10.02 -8.09
C GLY A 4 30.95 10.27 -7.03
N ILE A 5 31.17 11.32 -6.24
CA ILE A 5 30.16 11.93 -5.39
C ILE A 5 28.98 12.25 -6.33
N ARG A 6 27.83 11.60 -6.11
CA ARG A 6 26.60 11.98 -6.79
C ARG A 6 26.29 13.41 -6.36
N GLU A 7 26.22 14.32 -7.33
CA GLU A 7 25.59 15.62 -7.15
C GLU A 7 24.19 15.37 -6.56
N ILE A 8 23.93 15.96 -5.40
CA ILE A 8 22.60 15.98 -4.77
C ILE A 8 21.79 16.94 -5.63
N SER A 9 20.79 16.44 -6.36
CA SER A 9 19.90 17.31 -7.13
C SER A 9 19.04 18.13 -6.18
N GLU A 10 18.97 19.42 -6.44
CA GLU A 10 18.52 20.48 -5.52
C GLU A 10 16.98 20.67 -5.47
N ASP A 11 16.21 19.59 -5.61
CA ASP A 11 14.77 19.56 -5.29
C ASP A 11 14.51 18.32 -4.42
N ALA A 12 14.34 18.52 -3.11
CA ALA A 12 14.00 17.42 -2.20
C ALA A 12 12.57 16.94 -2.51
N VAL A 13 12.45 15.72 -3.03
CA VAL A 13 11.15 15.07 -3.21
C VAL A 13 10.63 14.62 -1.86
N ILE A 14 9.45 15.13 -1.48
CA ILE A 14 8.74 14.80 -0.25
C ILE A 14 7.68 13.74 -0.58
N ARG A 15 7.57 12.71 0.26
CA ARG A 15 6.48 11.73 0.19
C ARG A 15 5.32 12.13 1.09
N ALA A 16 4.17 12.33 0.50
CA ALA A 16 2.89 12.33 1.19
C ALA A 16 2.22 10.96 1.12
N TYR A 17 1.47 10.65 2.16
CA TYR A 17 0.72 9.41 2.32
C TYR A 17 -0.77 9.74 2.38
N VAL A 18 -1.56 9.15 1.50
CA VAL A 18 -3.02 9.33 1.43
C VAL A 18 -3.69 7.99 1.66
N GLY A 19 -4.19 7.78 2.88
CA GLY A 19 -4.91 6.58 3.29
C GLY A 19 -6.40 6.67 3.00
N PHE A 20 -6.93 5.62 2.39
CA PHE A 20 -8.36 5.41 2.16
C PHE A 20 -8.78 4.08 2.79
N ASP A 21 -9.95 4.06 3.42
CA ASP A 21 -10.59 2.81 3.83
C ASP A 21 -12.12 2.86 3.83
N ASP A 22 -12.73 1.68 3.91
CA ASP A 22 -14.17 1.44 4.06
C ASP A 22 -15.03 2.19 3.03
N THR A 23 -14.64 2.03 1.76
CA THR A 23 -15.29 2.73 0.64
C THR A 23 -16.24 1.84 -0.14
N ASP A 24 -16.47 0.61 0.33
CA ASP A 24 -17.23 -0.43 -0.35
C ASP A 24 -18.18 -1.19 0.59
N CYS A 25 -19.07 -1.98 0.00
CA CYS A 25 -20.04 -2.84 0.66
C CYS A 25 -19.98 -4.24 0.02
N LEU A 26 -20.71 -5.22 0.57
CA LEU A 26 -20.63 -6.62 0.14
C LEU A 26 -20.94 -6.87 -1.36
N ASP A 27 -21.76 -6.02 -1.98
CA ASP A 27 -22.21 -6.17 -3.38
C ASP A 27 -21.62 -5.12 -4.34
N SER A 28 -20.53 -4.48 -3.94
CA SER A 28 -19.89 -3.41 -4.69
C SER A 28 -19.15 -3.88 -5.94
N ASP A 29 -19.25 -3.11 -7.04
CA ASP A 29 -18.55 -3.38 -8.31
C ASP A 29 -17.05 -2.97 -8.27
N HIS A 30 -16.64 -2.31 -7.20
CA HIS A 30 -15.27 -1.96 -6.90
C HIS A 30 -15.05 -1.85 -5.39
N GLY A 31 -13.79 -2.00 -4.98
CA GLY A 31 -13.40 -1.82 -3.58
C GLY A 31 -12.36 -0.75 -3.34
N THR A 32 -11.99 -0.54 -2.07
CA THR A 32 -11.02 0.48 -1.61
C THR A 32 -9.75 0.51 -2.47
N GLY A 33 -9.19 -0.65 -2.82
CA GLY A 33 -7.98 -0.73 -3.64
C GLY A 33 -8.16 -0.25 -5.09
N LYS A 34 -9.37 -0.35 -5.67
CA LYS A 34 -9.66 0.18 -7.02
C LYS A 34 -9.90 1.70 -6.94
N LEU A 35 -10.62 2.16 -5.90
CA LEU A 35 -10.80 3.59 -5.61
C LEU A 35 -9.46 4.31 -5.42
N ALA A 36 -8.58 3.80 -4.57
CA ALA A 36 -7.26 4.40 -4.32
C ALA A 36 -6.41 4.50 -5.59
N ARG A 37 -6.52 3.52 -6.51
CA ARG A 37 -5.82 3.54 -7.80
C ARG A 37 -6.36 4.57 -8.79
N TRP A 38 -7.65 4.90 -8.70
CA TRP A 38 -8.25 5.93 -9.53
C TRP A 38 -7.82 7.33 -9.15
N PHE A 39 -7.41 7.53 -7.89
CA PHE A 39 -6.93 8.83 -7.39
C PHE A 39 -5.76 9.40 -8.20
N LYS A 40 -5.01 8.55 -8.94
CA LYS A 40 -3.97 8.97 -9.89
C LYS A 40 -4.39 10.03 -10.89
N ARG A 41 -5.69 10.14 -11.19
CA ARG A 41 -6.25 11.12 -12.13
C ARG A 41 -6.52 12.48 -11.48
N GLU A 42 -6.52 12.52 -10.16
CA GLU A 42 -6.91 13.68 -9.37
C GLU A 42 -5.70 14.30 -8.65
N VAL A 43 -4.51 13.70 -8.70
CA VAL A 43 -3.31 14.26 -8.03
C VAL A 43 -3.03 15.70 -8.51
N PRO A 44 -2.67 16.64 -7.61
CA PRO A 44 -2.32 18.01 -7.98
C PRO A 44 -1.21 18.10 -9.04
N GLU A 45 -1.18 19.20 -9.78
CA GLU A 45 -0.02 19.54 -10.59
C GLU A 45 1.20 19.74 -9.67
N GLY A 46 2.39 19.32 -10.10
CA GLY A 46 3.58 19.31 -9.24
C GLY A 46 3.68 18.09 -8.30
N CYS A 47 2.69 17.20 -8.32
CA CYS A 47 2.69 15.94 -7.60
C CYS A 47 2.66 14.75 -8.57
N SER A 48 3.18 13.60 -8.15
CA SER A 48 3.12 12.34 -8.90
C SER A 48 2.89 11.15 -7.97
N ILE A 49 2.36 10.04 -8.49
CA ILE A 49 2.19 8.82 -7.66
C ILE A 49 3.46 7.98 -7.76
N TRP A 50 4.05 7.70 -6.60
CA TRP A 50 5.08 6.67 -6.47
C TRP A 50 4.46 5.27 -6.58
N GLY A 51 3.40 5.02 -5.82
CA GLY A 51 2.68 3.75 -5.85
C GLY A 51 1.44 3.73 -4.95
N VAL A 52 0.69 2.64 -5.03
CA VAL A 52 -0.46 2.38 -4.14
C VAL A 52 -0.23 1.07 -3.41
N VAL A 53 -0.23 1.12 -2.09
CA VAL A 53 0.05 0.00 -1.21
C VAL A 53 -1.24 -0.43 -0.52
N ARG A 54 -1.63 -1.69 -0.69
CA ARG A 54 -2.71 -2.30 0.09
C ARG A 54 -2.13 -2.85 1.38
N GLN A 55 -2.69 -2.42 2.50
CA GLN A 55 -2.37 -2.95 3.83
C GLN A 55 -3.36 -4.06 4.20
N GLN A 56 -2.93 -4.94 5.10
CA GLN A 56 -3.80 -5.97 5.67
C GLN A 56 -3.94 -5.66 7.15
N LEU A 57 -5.17 -5.42 7.60
CA LEU A 57 -5.47 -5.17 9.00
C LEU A 57 -5.86 -6.48 9.70
N LEU A 58 -6.00 -6.43 11.02
CA LEU A 58 -6.38 -7.57 11.85
C LEU A 58 -7.70 -8.20 11.37
N VAL A 59 -7.71 -9.51 11.13
CA VAL A 59 -8.95 -10.25 10.91
C VAL A 59 -9.46 -10.72 12.26
N HIS A 60 -10.62 -10.20 12.70
CA HIS A 60 -11.19 -10.48 14.00
C HIS A 60 -12.72 -10.40 13.96
N GLU A 61 -13.41 -11.25 14.72
CA GLU A 61 -14.89 -11.35 14.74
C GLU A 61 -15.60 -10.04 15.16
N LYS A 62 -14.89 -9.20 15.92
CA LYS A 62 -15.39 -7.91 16.41
C LYS A 62 -15.21 -6.75 15.42
N ILE A 63 -14.58 -7.00 14.27
CA ILE A 63 -14.33 -5.97 13.27
C ILE A 63 -15.19 -6.30 12.05
N PRO A 64 -16.18 -5.48 11.71
CA PRO A 64 -16.94 -5.67 10.47
C PRO A 64 -16.01 -5.43 9.26
N TYR A 65 -16.16 -6.24 8.22
CA TYR A 65 -15.50 -6.03 6.94
C TYR A 65 -16.32 -6.67 5.82
N THR A 66 -16.13 -6.21 4.57
CA THR A 66 -16.80 -6.76 3.40
C THR A 66 -16.20 -8.12 3.01
N SER A 67 -15.23 -8.11 2.11
CA SER A 67 -14.50 -9.30 1.68
C SER A 67 -13.21 -9.50 2.49
N HIS A 68 -12.52 -8.39 2.80
CA HIS A 68 -11.26 -8.38 3.53
C HIS A 68 -11.19 -7.13 4.40
N ASN A 69 -10.73 -7.28 5.65
CA ASN A 69 -10.35 -6.11 6.45
C ASN A 69 -9.03 -5.52 5.93
N SER A 70 -9.10 -4.56 5.00
CA SER A 70 -7.92 -3.98 4.37
C SER A 70 -8.15 -2.59 3.83
N SER A 71 -7.17 -1.73 4.10
CA SER A 71 -7.11 -0.36 3.60
C SER A 71 -6.07 -0.20 2.49
N ALA A 72 -6.07 0.97 1.84
CA ALA A 72 -5.10 1.33 0.81
C ALA A 72 -4.46 2.69 1.08
N CYS A 73 -3.15 2.80 0.86
CA CYS A 73 -2.42 4.05 0.94
C CYS A 73 -1.82 4.39 -0.43
N VAL A 74 -2.10 5.58 -0.92
CA VAL A 74 -1.44 6.16 -2.10
C VAL A 74 -0.23 6.96 -1.59
N VAL A 75 0.94 6.66 -2.14
CA VAL A 75 2.15 7.43 -1.86
C VAL A 75 2.34 8.41 -3.01
N VAL A 76 2.36 9.69 -2.67
CA VAL A 76 2.47 10.82 -3.58
C VAL A 76 3.83 11.46 -3.37
N GLU A 77 4.60 11.61 -4.44
CA GLU A 77 5.82 12.40 -4.46
C GLU A 77 5.47 13.84 -4.85
N MET A 78 5.92 14.81 -4.06
CA MET A 78 5.68 16.24 -4.26
C MET A 78 6.98 17.01 -4.08
N ASN A 79 7.11 18.12 -4.82
CA ASN A 79 8.29 18.98 -4.74
C ASN A 79 8.08 20.19 -3.80
N ASP A 80 6.85 20.41 -3.34
CA ASP A 80 6.48 21.52 -2.46
C ASP A 80 5.43 21.06 -1.45
N LEU A 81 5.73 21.22 -0.16
CA LEU A 81 4.82 20.90 0.94
C LEU A 81 3.58 21.82 0.95
N GLY A 82 3.66 23.00 0.33
CA GLY A 82 2.51 23.89 0.12
C GLY A 82 1.36 23.25 -0.68
N LEU A 83 1.62 22.13 -1.38
CA LEU A 83 0.61 21.36 -2.12
C LEU A 83 -0.22 20.42 -1.23
N LEU A 84 0.12 20.27 0.06
CA LEU A 84 -0.52 19.30 0.96
C LEU A 84 -2.02 19.56 1.14
N ASP A 85 -2.43 20.82 1.30
CA ASP A 85 -3.84 21.19 1.49
C ASP A 85 -4.69 20.95 0.23
N ASP A 86 -4.12 21.19 -0.96
CA ASP A 86 -4.78 20.85 -2.23
C ASP A 86 -4.86 19.33 -2.40
N LEU A 87 -3.81 18.60 -2.04
CA LEU A 87 -3.82 17.13 -2.05
C LEU A 87 -4.92 16.57 -1.15
N VAL A 88 -5.05 17.08 0.08
CA VAL A 88 -6.14 16.76 1.01
C VAL A 88 -7.50 17.03 0.39
N SER A 89 -7.70 18.24 -0.13
CA SER A 89 -8.97 18.66 -0.73
C SER A 89 -9.36 17.82 -1.95
N LYS A 90 -8.39 17.41 -2.77
CA LYS A 90 -8.62 16.52 -3.91
C LYS A 90 -8.88 15.08 -3.47
N ALA A 91 -8.19 14.58 -2.45
CA ALA A 91 -8.42 13.25 -1.89
C ALA A 91 -9.82 13.13 -1.27
N ALA A 92 -10.26 14.12 -0.51
CA ALA A 92 -11.62 14.19 0.05
C ALA A 92 -12.68 14.16 -1.05
N ARG A 93 -12.58 15.05 -2.05
CA ARG A 93 -13.51 15.06 -3.19
C ARG A 93 -13.47 13.77 -4.01
N HIS A 94 -12.32 13.12 -4.13
CA HIS A 94 -12.18 11.83 -4.79
C HIS A 94 -12.92 10.73 -4.00
N LEU A 95 -12.74 10.73 -2.68
CA LEU A 95 -13.41 9.79 -1.78
C LEU A 95 -14.93 9.96 -1.87
N GLU A 96 -15.44 11.17 -1.74
CA GLU A 96 -16.89 11.48 -1.83
C GLU A 96 -17.50 11.12 -3.19
N ARG A 97 -16.73 11.25 -4.28
CA ARG A 97 -17.20 10.93 -5.64
C ARG A 97 -17.27 9.42 -5.92
N HIS A 98 -16.45 8.62 -5.25
CA HIS A 98 -16.23 7.22 -5.61
C HIS A 98 -16.59 6.23 -4.50
N ALA A 99 -16.69 6.66 -3.25
CA ALA A 99 -17.23 5.81 -2.20
C ALA A 99 -18.66 5.41 -2.53
N LEU A 100 -19.00 4.17 -2.18
CA LEU A 100 -20.31 3.62 -2.51
C LEU A 100 -21.33 3.94 -1.43
N ASP A 101 -22.57 4.20 -1.84
CA ASP A 101 -23.67 4.45 -0.92
C ASP A 101 -23.78 3.32 0.11
N GLY A 102 -23.83 3.68 1.39
CA GLY A 102 -23.90 2.74 2.50
C GLY A 102 -22.54 2.29 3.07
N SER A 103 -21.43 2.68 2.46
CA SER A 103 -20.09 2.51 3.03
C SER A 103 -19.81 3.55 4.14
N ASP A 104 -18.68 3.39 4.85
CA ASP A 104 -18.28 4.29 5.94
C ASP A 104 -16.86 4.88 5.74
N PRO A 105 -16.65 5.71 4.70
CA PRO A 105 -15.32 5.98 4.19
C PRO A 105 -14.48 6.84 5.12
N GLY A 106 -13.20 6.51 5.24
CA GLY A 106 -12.21 7.32 5.94
C GLY A 106 -11.09 7.84 5.04
N LEU A 107 -10.58 9.02 5.37
CA LEU A 107 -9.43 9.65 4.76
C LEU A 107 -8.39 10.05 5.82
N CYS A 108 -7.13 9.70 5.60
CA CYS A 108 -6.01 10.21 6.40
C CYS A 108 -4.89 10.71 5.48
N VAL A 109 -4.35 11.90 5.75
CA VAL A 109 -3.26 12.47 4.93
C VAL A 109 -2.18 13.11 5.82
N THR A 110 -0.93 12.81 5.51
CA THR A 110 0.28 13.39 6.14
C THR A 110 1.48 13.26 5.18
N HIS A 111 2.67 13.69 5.61
CA HIS A 111 3.93 13.60 4.87
C HIS A 111 5.05 12.95 5.69
N GLU A 112 6.12 12.53 5.05
CA GLU A 112 7.21 11.75 5.67
C GLU A 112 8.01 12.50 6.74
N ASP A 113 8.03 13.84 6.68
CA ASP A 113 8.70 14.71 7.65
C ASP A 113 7.79 15.18 8.79
N ASP A 114 6.54 14.71 8.87
CA ASP A 114 5.63 15.09 9.96
C ASP A 114 6.19 14.60 11.32
N PRO A 115 6.46 15.49 12.30
CA PRO A 115 7.04 15.09 13.59
C PRO A 115 6.18 14.09 14.38
N ALA A 116 4.88 14.00 14.10
CA ALA A 116 3.97 13.06 14.74
C ALA A 116 3.88 11.71 14.00
N LEU A 117 4.54 11.53 12.86
CA LEU A 117 4.51 10.29 12.07
C LEU A 117 4.88 9.03 12.87
N PRO A 118 5.86 9.03 13.79
CA PRO A 118 6.14 7.86 14.63
C PRO A 118 4.93 7.38 15.46
N ARG A 119 4.06 8.31 15.90
CA ARG A 119 2.84 7.98 16.64
C ARG A 119 1.84 7.26 15.75
N LEU A 120 1.67 7.74 14.51
CA LEU A 120 0.79 7.12 13.53
C LEU A 120 1.30 5.76 13.07
N ILE A 121 2.63 5.60 12.92
CA ILE A 121 3.27 4.30 12.67
C ILE A 121 2.92 3.30 13.78
N ALA A 122 3.09 3.69 15.05
CA ALA A 122 2.76 2.83 16.18
C ALA A 122 1.27 2.46 16.22
N PHE A 123 0.38 3.41 15.88
CA PHE A 123 -1.05 3.14 15.73
C PHE A 123 -1.34 2.13 14.61
N GLY A 124 -0.76 2.32 13.43
CA GLY A 124 -0.92 1.40 12.30
C GLY A 124 -0.47 -0.03 12.65
N GLN A 125 0.65 -0.18 13.35
CA GLN A 125 1.11 -1.48 13.84
C GLN A 125 0.14 -2.11 14.84
N LYS A 126 -0.48 -1.34 15.75
CA LYS A 126 -1.51 -1.88 16.65
C LYS A 126 -2.71 -2.44 15.87
N CYS A 127 -3.12 -1.79 14.78
CA CYS A 127 -4.24 -2.23 13.94
C CYS A 127 -4.02 -3.61 13.26
N THR A 128 -2.79 -4.16 13.29
CA THR A 128 -2.51 -5.51 12.74
C THR A 128 -2.71 -6.64 13.75
N ASN A 129 -2.82 -6.32 15.06
CA ASN A 129 -2.86 -7.32 16.12
C ASN A 129 -3.86 -7.01 17.25
N GLN A 130 -4.48 -5.83 17.28
CA GLN A 130 -5.45 -5.42 18.28
C GLN A 130 -6.69 -4.79 17.65
N VAL A 131 -7.82 -4.91 18.33
CA VAL A 131 -9.03 -4.11 18.04
C VAL A 131 -8.80 -2.74 18.67
N VAL A 132 -8.90 -1.68 17.86
CA VAL A 132 -8.68 -0.28 18.26
C VAL A 132 -9.96 0.54 18.05
N THR A 133 -9.97 1.78 18.53
CA THR A 133 -11.13 2.68 18.47
C THR A 133 -10.89 3.92 17.62
N GLN A 134 -11.95 4.62 17.21
CA GLN A 134 -11.86 5.94 16.56
C GLN A 134 -11.07 6.94 17.41
N ARG A 135 -11.23 6.89 18.75
CA ARG A 135 -10.49 7.76 19.67
C ARG A 135 -8.99 7.54 19.56
N ASP A 136 -8.55 6.29 19.44
CA ASP A 136 -7.13 5.96 19.26
C ASP A 136 -6.59 6.52 17.93
N ALA A 137 -7.40 6.48 16.86
CA ALA A 137 -7.05 7.07 15.56
C ALA A 137 -6.93 8.60 15.63
N LEU A 138 -7.91 9.28 16.26
CA LEU A 138 -7.89 10.72 16.48
C LEU A 138 -6.68 11.16 17.33
N GLU A 139 -6.32 10.37 18.35
CA GLU A 139 -5.14 10.65 19.15
C GLU A 139 -3.83 10.47 18.36
N ALA A 140 -3.76 9.43 17.52
CA ALA A 140 -2.62 9.18 16.66
C ALA A 140 -2.39 10.32 15.65
N THR A 141 -3.47 10.95 15.18
CA THR A 141 -3.49 11.90 14.05
C THR A 141 -3.71 13.37 14.45
N ARG A 142 -3.60 13.75 15.72
CA ARG A 142 -3.94 15.11 16.23
C ARG A 142 -3.48 16.33 15.41
N ASN A 143 -2.39 16.22 14.65
CA ASN A 143 -1.82 17.32 13.83
C ASN A 143 -1.81 16.99 12.32
N MET A 144 -2.54 15.95 11.92
CA MET A 144 -2.62 15.45 10.56
C MET A 144 -4.07 15.57 10.08
N HIS A 145 -4.28 15.45 8.78
CA HIS A 145 -5.64 15.37 8.27
C HIS A 145 -6.23 13.98 8.56
N LEU A 146 -7.39 13.96 9.22
CA LEU A 146 -8.22 12.77 9.41
C LEU A 146 -9.69 13.18 9.30
N SER A 147 -10.44 12.53 8.41
CA SER A 147 -11.87 12.80 8.22
C SER A 147 -12.63 11.53 7.86
N GLY A 148 -13.84 11.42 8.38
CA GLY A 148 -14.83 10.43 7.93
C GLY A 148 -15.82 11.07 6.95
N HIS A 149 -16.33 10.28 6.02
CA HIS A 149 -17.18 10.73 4.91
C HIS A 149 -18.43 9.85 4.76
N GLY A 150 -18.87 9.19 5.84
CA GLY A 150 -20.03 8.31 5.82
C GLY A 150 -20.38 7.77 7.20
N GLY A 151 -21.40 6.89 7.21
CA GLY A 151 -21.75 5.99 8.30
C GLY A 151 -21.48 6.47 9.73
N THR A 152 -20.66 5.69 10.44
CA THR A 152 -20.22 5.93 11.82
C THR A 152 -18.88 6.65 11.88
N ASN A 153 -18.26 6.93 10.74
CA ASN A 153 -16.88 7.39 10.55
C ASN A 153 -15.83 6.39 11.04
N ASP A 154 -16.12 5.09 11.07
CA ASP A 154 -15.16 4.06 11.48
C ASP A 154 -14.04 3.84 10.45
N GLY A 155 -14.27 4.13 9.17
CA GLY A 155 -13.24 4.05 8.12
C GLY A 155 -11.99 4.88 8.42
N ILE A 156 -12.07 5.89 9.29
CA ILE A 156 -10.92 6.69 9.72
C ILE A 156 -9.83 5.82 10.38
N ILE A 157 -10.22 4.74 11.07
CA ILE A 157 -9.30 3.82 11.74
C ILE A 157 -8.38 3.17 10.71
N GLY A 158 -8.98 2.59 9.68
CA GLY A 158 -8.22 1.88 8.67
C GLY A 158 -7.49 2.79 7.70
N ALA A 159 -8.02 4.00 7.43
CA ALA A 159 -7.31 5.04 6.67
C ALA A 159 -6.03 5.50 7.39
N ALA A 160 -6.12 5.79 8.69
CA ALA A 160 -4.97 6.11 9.53
C ALA A 160 -3.98 4.93 9.61
N ALA A 161 -4.47 3.70 9.75
CA ALA A 161 -3.63 2.51 9.72
C ALA A 161 -2.91 2.32 8.38
N ALA A 162 -3.57 2.63 7.25
CA ALA A 162 -2.98 2.56 5.92
C ALA A 162 -1.74 3.45 5.81
N VAL A 163 -1.85 4.69 6.30
CA VAL A 163 -0.77 5.67 6.34
C VAL A 163 0.36 5.18 7.24
N GLY A 164 0.06 4.88 8.52
CA GLY A 164 1.07 4.48 9.49
C GLY A 164 1.86 3.24 9.07
N LEU A 165 1.18 2.21 8.55
CA LEU A 165 1.82 0.98 8.08
C LEU A 165 2.65 1.20 6.80
N THR A 166 2.20 2.09 5.91
CA THR A 166 2.94 2.40 4.67
C THR A 166 4.16 3.24 4.96
N ALA A 167 4.06 4.25 5.82
CA ALA A 167 5.19 5.04 6.30
C ALA A 167 6.21 4.20 7.07
N HIS A 168 5.76 3.16 7.80
CA HIS A 168 6.67 2.22 8.45
C HIS A 168 7.56 1.45 7.46
N GLY A 169 7.05 1.15 6.26
CA GLY A 169 7.87 0.63 5.17
C GLY A 169 8.13 -0.88 5.17
N TRP A 170 7.49 -1.64 6.06
CA TRP A 170 7.76 -3.08 6.23
C TRP A 170 6.52 -3.97 6.06
N SER A 171 5.41 -3.42 5.59
CA SER A 171 4.17 -4.16 5.40
C SER A 171 3.41 -3.73 4.15
N GLY A 172 2.52 -4.61 3.71
CA GLY A 172 1.65 -4.37 2.57
C GLY A 172 2.21 -4.87 1.25
N ARG A 173 1.42 -4.67 0.19
CA ARG A 173 1.81 -4.99 -1.17
C ARG A 173 1.36 -3.91 -2.14
N PHE A 174 2.19 -3.62 -3.13
CA PHE A 174 1.84 -2.69 -4.19
C PHE A 174 0.71 -3.28 -5.04
N ILE A 175 -0.38 -2.52 -5.18
CA ILE A 175 -1.50 -2.80 -6.09
C ILE A 175 -1.45 -1.90 -7.36
N GLU A 176 -0.59 -0.89 -7.32
CA GLU A 176 -0.16 -0.04 -8.43
C GLU A 176 1.28 0.42 -8.17
N PHE A 177 2.16 0.34 -9.18
CA PHE A 177 3.55 0.80 -9.13
C PHE A 177 4.12 0.81 -10.55
N GLY A 178 4.45 1.96 -11.13
CA GLY A 178 4.85 2.04 -12.55
C GLY A 178 3.87 1.29 -13.47
N LYS A 179 4.36 0.27 -14.19
CA LYS A 179 3.58 -0.55 -15.15
C LYS A 179 3.41 -2.01 -14.73
N LEU A 180 3.19 -2.31 -13.43
CA LEU A 180 3.06 -3.70 -12.91
C LEU A 180 2.11 -4.59 -13.72
N ARG A 181 1.07 -4.02 -14.34
CA ARG A 181 -0.01 -4.75 -15.01
C ARG A 181 0.28 -5.05 -16.48
N ASP A 182 1.29 -4.40 -17.06
CA ASP A 182 1.68 -4.56 -18.46
C ASP A 182 2.78 -5.62 -18.61
N LEU A 183 3.36 -6.07 -17.49
CA LEU A 183 4.44 -7.05 -17.49
C LEU A 183 3.94 -8.45 -17.87
N PRO A 184 4.71 -9.20 -18.68
CA PRO A 184 4.36 -10.57 -19.05
C PRO A 184 4.45 -11.54 -17.87
N GLU A 185 3.97 -12.78 -18.07
CA GLU A 185 4.03 -13.84 -17.06
C GLU A 185 5.46 -14.28 -16.71
N ARG A 186 6.43 -13.98 -17.56
CA ARG A 186 7.85 -14.27 -17.37
C ARG A 186 8.66 -13.01 -17.60
N VAL A 187 9.41 -12.57 -16.59
CA VAL A 187 10.16 -11.32 -16.62
C VAL A 187 11.61 -11.61 -16.21
N ARG A 188 12.58 -10.98 -16.87
CA ARG A 188 13.99 -11.06 -16.44
C ARG A 188 14.20 -10.27 -15.15
N VAL A 189 15.11 -10.72 -14.31
CA VAL A 189 15.50 -9.98 -13.08
C VAL A 189 15.94 -8.55 -13.42
N SER A 190 16.76 -8.37 -14.46
CA SER A 190 17.17 -7.04 -14.93
C SER A 190 16.03 -6.13 -15.39
N GLU A 191 14.93 -6.67 -15.88
CA GLU A 191 13.74 -5.88 -16.26
C GLU A 191 12.96 -5.43 -15.01
N LEU A 192 12.89 -6.27 -13.97
CA LEU A 192 12.34 -5.87 -12.67
C LEU A 192 13.16 -4.74 -12.04
N GLU A 193 14.49 -4.86 -12.09
CA GLU A 193 15.42 -3.84 -11.57
C GLU A 193 15.28 -2.50 -12.29
N ARG A 194 15.12 -2.50 -13.63
CA ARG A 194 14.83 -1.28 -14.42
C ARG A 194 13.54 -0.60 -14.01
N LEU A 195 12.59 -1.35 -13.45
CA LEU A 195 11.35 -0.83 -12.91
C LEU A 195 11.45 -0.48 -11.42
N ASN A 196 12.65 -0.49 -10.83
CA ASN A 196 12.90 -0.28 -9.40
C ASN A 196 12.24 -1.33 -8.49
N ILE A 197 12.07 -2.56 -8.99
CA ILE A 197 11.59 -3.71 -8.23
C ILE A 197 12.78 -4.64 -7.96
N LEU A 198 13.15 -4.79 -6.69
CA LEU A 198 14.26 -5.68 -6.33
C LEU A 198 13.74 -7.10 -6.08
N ALA A 199 14.21 -8.06 -6.87
CA ALA A 199 13.93 -9.47 -6.66
C ALA A 199 14.78 -10.00 -5.49
N VAL A 200 14.14 -10.60 -4.48
CA VAL A 200 14.83 -11.12 -3.28
C VAL A 200 14.46 -12.59 -3.10
N SER A 201 15.46 -13.46 -3.06
CA SER A 201 15.24 -14.87 -2.76
C SER A 201 14.82 -15.07 -1.31
N LEU A 202 13.79 -15.88 -1.11
CA LEU A 202 13.38 -16.40 0.21
C LEU A 202 13.72 -17.87 0.40
N ASP A 203 14.63 -18.42 -0.40
CA ASP A 203 15.14 -19.78 -0.16
C ASP A 203 16.02 -19.85 1.08
N ARG A 204 16.21 -21.06 1.62
CA ARG A 204 17.02 -21.28 2.82
C ARG A 204 18.47 -20.84 2.65
N ASP A 205 19.01 -20.98 1.45
CA ASP A 205 20.43 -20.79 1.19
C ASP A 205 20.76 -19.36 0.71
N GLY A 206 19.74 -18.49 0.58
CA GLY A 206 19.91 -17.07 0.27
C GLY A 206 20.50 -16.82 -1.12
N GLN A 207 20.14 -17.65 -2.10
CA GLN A 207 20.64 -17.57 -3.46
C GLN A 207 20.33 -16.20 -4.09
N VAL A 208 21.31 -15.64 -4.79
CA VAL A 208 21.15 -14.34 -5.46
C VAL A 208 20.71 -14.57 -6.90
N PRO A 209 19.55 -14.04 -7.33
CA PRO A 209 19.11 -14.15 -8.71
C PRO A 209 20.05 -13.38 -9.65
N ALA A 210 20.45 -13.99 -10.75
CA ALA A 210 21.27 -13.32 -11.76
C ALA A 210 20.40 -12.40 -12.64
N PRO A 211 20.94 -11.31 -13.22
CA PRO A 211 20.17 -10.38 -14.06
C PRO A 211 19.43 -11.02 -15.24
N GLU A 212 19.94 -12.16 -15.74
CA GLU A 212 19.38 -12.90 -16.87
C GLU A 212 18.44 -14.03 -16.47
N ASP A 213 18.31 -14.32 -15.18
CA ASP A 213 17.37 -15.32 -14.70
C ASP A 213 15.93 -14.87 -14.97
N LEU A 214 15.04 -15.85 -15.14
CA LEU A 214 13.63 -15.62 -15.41
C LEU A 214 12.80 -15.78 -14.13
N VAL A 215 11.95 -14.80 -13.85
CA VAL A 215 10.95 -14.84 -12.79
C VAL A 215 9.58 -15.12 -13.40
N HIS A 216 8.96 -16.23 -12.98
CA HIS A 216 7.57 -16.54 -13.29
C HIS A 216 6.65 -15.77 -12.34
N THR A 217 5.91 -14.81 -12.87
CA THR A 217 5.03 -13.87 -12.13
C THR A 217 3.59 -14.37 -12.02
N LYS A 218 3.26 -15.49 -12.70
CA LYS A 218 1.90 -16.03 -12.81
C LYS A 218 0.87 -15.02 -13.35
N GLY A 219 1.34 -14.04 -14.13
CA GLY A 219 0.51 -12.94 -14.61
C GLY A 219 -0.01 -12.02 -13.50
N TRP A 220 0.56 -12.09 -12.29
CA TRP A 220 0.11 -11.34 -11.13
C TRP A 220 1.29 -10.82 -10.30
N LEU A 221 1.78 -9.63 -10.67
CA LEU A 221 2.88 -9.00 -9.95
C LEU A 221 2.35 -8.03 -8.87
N ARG A 222 2.68 -8.32 -7.61
CA ARG A 222 2.41 -7.46 -6.43
C ARG A 222 3.62 -7.47 -5.49
N PRO A 223 4.65 -6.65 -5.77
CA PRO A 223 5.79 -6.51 -4.86
C PRO A 223 5.33 -6.10 -3.46
N ARG A 224 6.12 -6.46 -2.45
CA ARG A 224 5.96 -6.04 -1.06
C ARG A 224 6.63 -4.69 -0.85
N LEU A 225 6.09 -3.91 0.07
CA LEU A 225 6.80 -2.76 0.61
C LEU A 225 7.67 -3.24 1.76
N TRP A 226 8.97 -3.40 1.54
CA TRP A 226 9.94 -3.82 2.55
C TRP A 226 11.14 -2.89 2.55
N GLY A 227 11.47 -2.33 3.72
CA GLY A 227 12.50 -1.32 3.88
C GLY A 227 12.28 -0.11 2.96
N ASN A 228 11.03 0.36 2.84
CA ASN A 228 10.65 1.48 1.98
C ASN A 228 10.95 1.26 0.48
N ARG A 229 11.02 0.00 0.03
CA ARG A 229 11.28 -0.37 -1.37
C ARG A 229 10.28 -1.40 -1.90
N PRO A 230 10.00 -1.42 -3.21
CA PRO A 230 9.29 -2.51 -3.87
C PRO A 230 10.19 -3.73 -3.96
N ILE A 231 9.96 -4.71 -3.08
CA ILE A 231 10.66 -6.00 -3.07
C ILE A 231 9.75 -7.07 -3.64
N LEU A 232 10.22 -7.83 -4.63
CA LEU A 232 9.52 -9.01 -5.13
C LEU A 232 10.14 -10.26 -4.50
N PRO A 233 9.49 -10.90 -3.52
CA PRO A 233 10.00 -12.14 -2.94
C PRO A 233 9.80 -13.29 -3.92
N ILE A 234 10.88 -14.01 -4.18
CA ILE A 234 10.94 -15.11 -5.14
C ILE A 234 11.53 -16.38 -4.51
N ILE A 235 11.20 -17.54 -5.08
CA ILE A 235 11.76 -18.84 -4.69
C ILE A 235 12.31 -19.56 -5.93
N PRO A 236 13.38 -20.35 -5.79
CA PRO A 236 13.96 -21.08 -6.91
C PRO A 236 12.99 -22.19 -7.37
N ARG A 237 12.85 -22.34 -8.69
CA ARG A 237 12.02 -23.38 -9.33
C ARG A 237 12.84 -24.32 -10.22
N GLY A 238 14.09 -23.94 -10.51
CA GLY A 238 15.05 -24.69 -11.30
C GLY A 238 16.24 -23.80 -11.65
N ASN A 239 17.16 -24.31 -12.46
CA ASN A 239 18.34 -23.54 -12.87
C ASN A 239 17.93 -22.24 -13.58
N SER A 240 18.35 -21.10 -13.05
CA SER A 240 18.06 -19.76 -13.58
C SER A 240 16.57 -19.43 -13.74
N VAL A 241 15.69 -20.14 -13.02
CA VAL A 241 14.24 -19.92 -13.03
C VAL A 241 13.73 -19.79 -11.61
N TRP A 242 13.01 -18.69 -11.40
CA TRP A 242 12.42 -18.30 -10.14
C TRP A 242 10.92 -18.17 -10.27
N GLU A 243 10.23 -18.21 -9.14
CA GLU A 243 8.79 -17.99 -9.08
C GLU A 243 8.46 -16.95 -8.00
N SER A 244 7.59 -15.99 -8.33
CA SER A 244 7.09 -15.04 -7.33
C SER A 244 6.07 -15.70 -6.42
N LEU A 245 6.10 -15.38 -5.13
CA LEU A 245 5.17 -15.94 -4.14
C LEU A 245 3.71 -15.50 -4.31
N GLY A 246 3.48 -14.40 -5.01
CA GLY A 246 2.15 -13.87 -5.22
C GLY A 246 1.35 -14.63 -6.28
N GLU A 247 0.06 -14.83 -6.05
CA GLU A 247 -0.87 -15.30 -7.07
C GLU A 247 -2.27 -14.71 -6.89
N LYS A 248 -3.02 -14.66 -7.98
CA LYS A 248 -4.43 -14.25 -7.95
C LYS A 248 -5.23 -15.36 -7.25
N ARG A 249 -5.97 -15.01 -6.18
CA ARG A 249 -6.94 -15.93 -5.58
C ARG A 249 -7.94 -16.38 -6.66
N ARG A 250 -8.12 -17.69 -6.81
CA ARG A 250 -9.14 -18.26 -7.69
C ARG A 250 -10.51 -17.88 -7.13
N THR A 251 -11.36 -17.26 -7.93
CA THR A 251 -12.78 -17.06 -7.61
C THR A 251 -13.50 -18.39 -7.80
N GLY A 252 -13.51 -19.20 -6.75
CA GLY A 252 -14.22 -20.47 -6.67
C GLY A 252 -14.37 -20.86 -5.20
N ASN A 253 -15.60 -21.13 -4.78
CA ASN A 253 -16.05 -21.53 -3.44
C ASN A 253 -14.94 -22.00 -2.50
N ASN A 254 -14.71 -21.26 -1.41
CA ASN A 254 -14.22 -21.86 -0.17
C ASN A 254 -14.66 -20.98 1.03
N GLN A 255 -15.87 -21.25 1.51
CA GLN A 255 -16.02 -21.56 2.93
C GLN A 255 -14.97 -22.66 3.25
N ASP A 256 -14.28 -22.56 4.38
CA ASP A 256 -13.13 -23.38 4.81
C ASP A 256 -11.73 -22.85 4.43
N LYS A 257 -11.19 -21.99 5.30
CA LYS A 257 -10.21 -22.41 6.32
C LYS A 257 -9.68 -21.20 7.09
N VAL A 258 -10.39 -20.88 8.18
CA VAL A 258 -9.78 -20.38 9.41
C VAL A 258 -9.15 -21.60 10.08
N HIS A 259 -7.82 -21.57 10.25
CA HIS A 259 -7.01 -22.25 11.28
C HIS A 259 -5.60 -22.54 10.74
N LEU A 260 -4.71 -21.59 10.96
CA LEU A 260 -3.28 -21.82 11.24
C LEU A 260 -2.99 -20.89 12.42
N LEU A 261 -3.41 -21.30 13.62
CA LEU A 261 -2.54 -21.88 14.64
C LEU A 261 -1.31 -21.01 14.88
N SER A 262 -1.47 -20.17 15.90
CA SER A 262 -0.45 -19.82 16.88
C SER A 262 0.48 -21.01 17.17
N ALA A 263 1.75 -20.82 16.86
CA ALA A 263 2.90 -21.38 17.57
C ALA A 263 3.96 -20.27 17.61
#